data_AF-A0A7X7N0T4-F1
#
_entry.id   AF-A0A7X7N0T4-F1
#
_cell.length_a   1.000
_cell.length_b   1.000
_cell.length_c   1.000
_cell.angle_alpha   90.00
_cell.angle_beta   90.00
_cell.angle_gamma   90.00
#
_symmetry.space_group_name_H-M   'P 1'
#
loop_
_entity.id
_entity.type
_entity.pdbx_description
1 polymer ?
#
loop_
_entity_poly.entity_id
_entity_poly.type
_entity_poly.pdbx_seq_one_letter_code
_entity_poly.pdbx_strand_id
1 'polypeptide(L)'
;MRKQIILLLTAALVITSVPQSVMASVNTTSDNEISDEINLEDTVSDNEAFDEMHLKDTTSDNAVSEHTISEDVISEDTVSDNTVSEDTVSGNAVSENSISENIIDDAYLNYDGKNDYVVEKSEQAYADPDNQDSKVQEEWMAATHIPYQYSAVEDGYVTSVKDQRPYATNWVFSATAAMESSMIKRGISAADQTDLSELGLAYFLYGPVRDPLGNASNDKNSLSSSTYLEAGGNLSYVMNYLSTWNGVYEETKIPYSLAQNTIPSSYADEQSACLEAAYIVDCEETNRIKQLLIQYGAAATKFYFSTYSKNYQPTNSAYHLSGYQSSNYSATIVGWDDTYPISNFAEYKPSAPGAWLVKNSLSDEGGTKGYFWISYETLADQDSEAFFFVMKEKDPLARNYFYDGSAYAHKMDWMSHLSVANVYTMQGGENGRTEFLDGVGLTSTARNIRISIYKNPTDSAIPSSGECVETFEEANLSPGFHTIPLRKAIPV
;
A
#
# COMPACT_ATOMS: atom_id res chain seq x y z
N MET A 1 -25.92 55.15 -14.91
CA MET A 1 -24.66 55.35 -15.67
C MET A 1 -23.53 54.69 -14.89
N ARG A 2 -22.49 54.20 -15.58
CA ARG A 2 -21.36 53.37 -15.13
C ARG A 2 -21.62 51.86 -15.13
N LYS A 3 -20.79 51.20 -15.95
CA LYS A 3 -20.62 49.75 -16.09
C LYS A 3 -19.88 49.22 -14.85
N GLN A 4 -20.13 48.00 -14.44
CA GLN A 4 -19.16 47.21 -13.67
C GLN A 4 -18.53 46.18 -14.61
N ILE A 5 -17.22 46.05 -14.50
CA ILE A 5 -16.39 45.11 -15.25
C ILE A 5 -16.18 43.92 -14.32
N ILE A 6 -16.60 42.72 -14.72
CA ILE A 6 -16.18 41.49 -14.04
C ILE A 6 -14.85 41.08 -14.66
N LEU A 7 -13.81 41.11 -13.83
CA LEU A 7 -12.47 40.67 -14.20
C LEU A 7 -12.38 39.17 -13.92
N LEU A 8 -12.25 38.35 -14.97
CA LEU A 8 -11.90 36.93 -14.83
C LEU A 8 -10.46 36.83 -14.32
N LEU A 9 -10.30 36.43 -13.06
CA LEU A 9 -9.01 36.16 -12.44
C LEU A 9 -8.77 34.65 -12.41
N THR A 10 -8.10 34.15 -13.46
CA THR A 10 -7.49 32.82 -13.46
C THR A 10 -6.35 32.79 -12.43
N ALA A 11 -6.59 32.17 -11.28
CA ALA A 11 -5.55 31.95 -10.27
C ALA A 11 -4.88 30.59 -10.49
N ALA A 12 -3.77 30.57 -11.23
CA ALA A 12 -2.82 29.47 -11.17
C ALA A 12 -2.07 29.56 -9.83
N LEU A 13 -2.40 28.67 -8.88
CA LEU A 13 -1.77 28.68 -7.56
C LEU A 13 -0.45 27.88 -7.59
N VAL A 14 0.61 28.51 -8.09
CA VAL A 14 1.97 28.01 -7.94
C VAL A 14 2.43 28.29 -6.51
N ILE A 15 2.36 27.29 -5.63
CA ILE A 15 2.99 27.37 -4.30
C ILE A 15 4.43 26.86 -4.43
N THR A 16 5.39 27.79 -4.48
CA THR A 16 6.80 27.48 -4.27
C THR A 16 7.05 27.28 -2.77
N SER A 17 7.31 26.05 -2.33
CA SER A 17 7.71 25.77 -0.96
C SER A 17 9.16 26.22 -0.71
N VAL A 18 9.34 27.29 0.06
CA VAL A 18 10.65 27.69 0.62
C VAL A 18 10.78 27.02 1.99
N PRO A 19 11.93 26.39 2.33
CA PRO A 19 12.07 25.62 3.57
C PRO A 19 11.99 26.51 4.82
N GLN A 20 11.23 26.06 5.82
CA GLN A 20 11.12 26.72 7.11
C GLN A 20 12.31 26.37 8.00
N SER A 21 13.10 27.38 8.39
CA SER A 21 14.19 27.25 9.35
C SER A 21 13.73 27.52 10.80
N VAL A 22 14.50 26.95 11.73
CA VAL A 22 14.31 27.01 13.19
C VAL A 22 14.18 28.44 13.71
N MET A 23 13.20 28.69 14.58
CA MET A 23 13.11 29.90 15.41
C MET A 23 12.86 29.52 16.88
N ALA A 24 13.82 29.85 17.74
CA ALA A 24 13.72 29.66 19.18
C ALA A 24 12.76 30.69 19.81
N SER A 25 12.04 30.28 20.85
CA SER A 25 11.12 31.15 21.58
C SER A 25 11.87 32.12 22.51
N VAL A 26 11.93 33.40 22.12
CA VAL A 26 12.33 34.50 23.02
C VAL A 26 11.09 34.94 23.80
N ASN A 27 11.08 34.69 25.11
CA ASN A 27 10.10 35.30 26.02
C ASN A 27 10.73 36.52 26.71
N THR A 28 10.02 37.65 26.64
CA THR A 28 10.42 38.93 27.24
C THR A 28 10.20 38.95 28.76
N THR A 29 11.15 39.51 29.48
CA THR A 29 11.10 39.73 30.94
C THR A 29 10.21 40.90 31.34
N SER A 30 9.68 40.84 32.56
CA SER A 30 9.23 41.99 33.35
C SER A 30 9.59 41.75 34.82
N ASP A 31 10.12 42.78 35.48
CA ASP A 31 10.93 42.63 36.70
C ASP A 31 10.16 42.27 37.98
N ASN A 32 10.85 41.57 38.90
CA ASN A 32 10.90 41.96 40.31
C ASN A 32 12.11 41.30 41.01
N GLU A 33 12.72 42.04 41.94
CA GLU A 33 13.99 41.72 42.59
C GLU A 33 13.87 40.74 43.78
N ILE A 34 14.98 40.04 44.09
CA ILE A 34 15.68 39.93 45.40
C ILE A 34 16.30 38.53 45.63
N SER A 35 17.65 38.52 45.74
CA SER A 35 18.60 37.60 46.42
C SER A 35 18.26 36.09 46.60
N ASP A 36 19.15 35.15 46.29
CA ASP A 36 20.48 34.99 46.91
C ASP A 36 21.49 34.23 46.02
N GLU A 37 22.79 34.38 46.36
CA GLU A 37 23.93 33.71 45.71
C GLU A 37 24.01 32.20 46.03
N ILE A 38 24.56 31.40 45.10
CA ILE A 38 25.64 30.43 45.35
C ILE A 38 26.28 30.03 44.00
N ASN A 39 27.62 30.15 43.92
CA ASN A 39 28.42 29.64 42.81
C ASN A 39 28.50 28.10 42.83
N LEU A 40 28.64 27.48 41.64
CA LEU A 40 29.76 26.55 41.37
C LEU A 40 29.81 26.12 39.88
N GLU A 41 30.81 26.68 39.21
CA GLU A 41 31.68 26.18 38.13
C GLU A 41 31.21 25.13 37.09
N ASP A 42 31.58 25.46 35.84
CA ASP A 42 31.48 24.68 34.62
C ASP A 42 31.98 23.23 34.68
N THR A 43 31.37 22.35 33.89
CA THR A 43 32.13 21.55 32.91
C THR A 43 31.23 21.10 31.76
N VAL A 44 31.78 21.16 30.54
CA VAL A 44 31.11 20.84 29.27
C VAL A 44 31.37 19.38 28.86
N SER A 45 30.55 18.90 27.92
CA SER A 45 30.50 17.61 27.19
C SER A 45 31.77 16.74 27.12
N ASP A 46 31.65 15.42 26.92
CA ASP A 46 31.51 14.89 25.56
C ASP A 46 30.74 13.57 25.43
N ASN A 47 30.27 13.33 24.20
CA ASN A 47 29.72 12.05 23.75
C ASN A 47 30.86 11.09 23.41
N GLU A 48 30.77 9.82 23.81
CA GLU A 48 31.55 8.75 23.18
C GLU A 48 30.65 7.77 22.43
N ALA A 49 31.11 7.36 21.26
CA ALA A 49 30.40 6.51 20.31
C ALA A 49 30.60 5.02 20.62
N PHE A 50 29.79 4.18 19.97
CA PHE A 50 29.83 2.72 20.13
C PHE A 50 31.11 2.09 19.58
N ASP A 51 31.66 1.12 20.32
CA ASP A 51 32.70 0.19 19.86
C ASP A 51 32.15 -0.79 18.80
N GLU A 52 32.84 -0.90 17.66
CA GLU A 52 32.73 -2.07 16.77
C GLU A 52 33.79 -3.12 17.12
N MET A 53 33.35 -4.34 17.38
CA MET A 53 34.22 -5.45 17.75
C MET A 53 34.78 -6.16 16.50
N HIS A 54 36.02 -5.83 16.12
CA HIS A 54 36.74 -6.55 15.08
C HIS A 54 37.05 -8.01 15.47
N LEU A 55 36.54 -8.97 14.67
CA LEU A 55 37.09 -10.32 14.59
C LEU A 55 38.19 -10.37 13.53
N LYS A 56 39.32 -10.98 13.89
CA LYS A 56 40.42 -11.27 12.96
C LYS A 56 40.14 -12.58 12.23
N ASP A 57 40.51 -12.65 10.96
CA ASP A 57 41.00 -13.91 10.42
C ASP A 57 42.24 -13.72 9.53
N THR A 58 42.98 -14.80 9.31
CA THR A 58 44.37 -14.79 8.81
C THR A 58 44.50 -15.66 7.55
N THR A 59 45.62 -15.51 6.80
CA THR A 59 46.06 -16.24 5.58
C THR A 59 45.67 -15.59 4.24
N SER A 60 46.48 -15.66 3.18
CA SER A 60 47.92 -15.96 3.02
C SER A 60 48.41 -15.50 1.64
N ASP A 61 49.72 -15.26 1.48
CA ASP A 61 50.33 -14.82 0.23
C ASP A 61 50.09 -15.76 -0.98
N ASN A 62 49.93 -15.15 -2.17
CA ASN A 62 50.60 -15.60 -3.39
C ASN A 62 50.65 -14.46 -4.43
N ALA A 63 51.72 -14.44 -5.23
CA ALA A 63 52.11 -13.31 -6.08
C ALA A 63 52.05 -13.63 -7.60
N VAL A 64 52.55 -12.70 -8.43
CA VAL A 64 52.84 -12.81 -9.90
C VAL A 64 51.60 -12.49 -10.78
N SER A 65 51.64 -11.66 -11.84
CA SER A 65 52.71 -10.94 -12.59
C SER A 65 52.23 -9.64 -13.27
N GLU A 66 53.16 -8.73 -13.59
CA GLU A 66 52.96 -7.53 -14.42
C GLU A 66 53.06 -7.78 -15.95
N HIS A 67 52.30 -7.01 -16.75
CA HIS A 67 52.57 -6.43 -18.11
C HIS A 67 51.20 -6.03 -18.75
N THR A 68 50.99 -4.96 -19.54
CA THR A 68 51.81 -4.36 -20.61
C THR A 68 51.39 -2.90 -20.97
N ILE A 69 52.36 -1.97 -20.99
CA ILE A 69 52.67 -0.87 -21.96
C ILE A 69 51.56 -0.11 -22.77
N SER A 70 51.56 1.23 -22.54
CA SER A 70 51.41 2.45 -23.40
C SER A 70 50.29 2.72 -24.45
N GLU A 71 49.64 3.88 -24.25
CA GLU A 71 49.51 5.07 -25.13
C GLU A 71 49.44 4.96 -26.68
N ASP A 72 48.43 5.65 -27.26
CA ASP A 72 48.56 6.49 -28.46
C ASP A 72 47.48 7.61 -28.44
N VAL A 73 47.69 8.74 -29.14
CA VAL A 73 46.98 10.03 -28.92
C VAL A 73 46.61 10.76 -30.24
N ILE A 74 45.67 11.73 -30.19
CA ILE A 74 45.35 12.80 -31.20
C ILE A 74 44.41 12.33 -32.35
N SER A 75 43.42 13.07 -32.89
CA SER A 75 42.91 14.48 -32.77
C SER A 75 41.36 14.49 -32.82
N GLU A 76 40.65 15.32 -32.05
CA GLU A 76 40.13 16.67 -32.39
C GLU A 76 39.37 16.81 -33.74
N ASP A 77 38.09 17.22 -33.66
CA ASP A 77 37.54 18.35 -34.43
C ASP A 77 36.20 18.84 -33.84
N THR A 78 35.85 20.13 -34.00
CA THR A 78 34.73 20.79 -33.29
C THR A 78 33.82 21.69 -34.16
N VAL A 79 32.50 21.57 -33.94
CA VAL A 79 31.47 22.64 -33.94
C VAL A 79 31.17 23.43 -35.25
N SER A 80 29.90 23.46 -35.67
CA SER A 80 29.08 24.71 -35.75
C SER A 80 27.66 24.52 -36.32
N ASP A 81 26.70 25.27 -35.76
CA ASP A 81 25.31 25.42 -36.24
C ASP A 81 25.19 26.38 -37.44
N ASN A 82 24.07 26.31 -38.17
CA ASN A 82 23.43 27.49 -38.80
C ASN A 82 21.96 27.26 -39.18
N THR A 83 21.21 28.34 -39.36
CA THR A 83 19.74 28.43 -39.23
C THR A 83 18.98 28.93 -40.48
N VAL A 84 17.70 28.51 -40.63
CA VAL A 84 16.57 29.23 -41.32
C VAL A 84 16.71 29.34 -42.87
N SER A 85 15.68 29.23 -43.74
CA SER A 85 14.38 29.94 -43.81
C SER A 85 13.24 29.26 -44.62
N GLU A 86 12.00 29.47 -44.16
CA GLU A 86 10.75 29.91 -44.87
C GLU A 86 10.20 29.20 -46.15
N ASP A 87 8.88 28.90 -46.16
CA ASP A 87 7.92 29.54 -47.11
C ASP A 87 6.42 29.36 -46.76
N THR A 88 5.52 30.10 -47.44
CA THR A 88 4.09 30.34 -47.07
C THR A 88 3.11 30.34 -48.29
N VAL A 89 1.77 30.55 -48.27
CA VAL A 89 0.76 31.12 -47.33
C VAL A 89 -0.66 30.51 -47.54
N SER A 90 -1.57 30.69 -46.57
CA SER A 90 -3.05 30.93 -46.68
C SER A 90 -4.02 29.74 -46.56
N GLY A 91 -5.25 29.88 -46.03
CA GLY A 91 -5.90 31.01 -45.33
C GLY A 91 -7.43 31.01 -45.51
N ASN A 92 -8.21 31.11 -44.41
CA ASN A 92 -9.59 31.62 -44.41
C ASN A 92 -10.12 31.82 -42.97
N ALA A 93 -10.99 32.83 -42.80
CA ALA A 93 -11.72 33.17 -41.56
C ALA A 93 -13.24 33.21 -41.86
N VAL A 94 -14.07 33.69 -40.90
CA VAL A 94 -15.57 33.76 -40.84
C VAL A 94 -16.15 32.63 -39.96
N SER A 95 -17.01 32.87 -38.97
CA SER A 95 -17.46 34.10 -38.30
C SER A 95 -18.11 33.80 -36.93
N GLU A 96 -18.27 34.85 -36.10
CA GLU A 96 -19.01 34.80 -34.83
C GLU A 96 -20.48 34.37 -35.01
N ASN A 97 -21.04 33.70 -34.00
CA ASN A 97 -22.46 33.78 -33.69
C ASN A 97 -22.69 33.50 -32.19
N SER A 98 -23.37 34.42 -31.51
CA SER A 98 -23.55 34.43 -30.06
C SER A 98 -25.02 34.16 -29.70
N ILE A 99 -25.30 33.13 -28.91
CA ILE A 99 -26.64 32.80 -28.42
C ILE A 99 -26.63 32.44 -26.93
N SER A 100 -27.21 33.36 -26.15
CA SER A 100 -27.84 33.25 -24.81
C SER A 100 -27.27 32.29 -23.74
N GLU A 101 -26.84 32.90 -22.64
CA GLU A 101 -27.07 32.37 -21.30
C GLU A 101 -28.57 32.04 -21.10
N ASN A 102 -28.88 30.87 -20.55
CA ASN A 102 -30.20 30.59 -19.96
C ASN A 102 -30.00 30.28 -18.47
N ILE A 103 -30.35 31.25 -17.64
CA ILE A 103 -30.55 31.06 -16.19
C ILE A 103 -31.92 30.43 -16.01
N ILE A 104 -31.97 29.22 -15.44
CA ILE A 104 -33.15 28.63 -14.78
C ILE A 104 -32.59 27.92 -13.55
N ASP A 105 -32.50 28.61 -12.41
CA ASP A 105 -33.52 28.70 -11.34
C ASP A 105 -33.69 27.41 -10.52
N ASP A 106 -33.56 27.55 -9.20
CA ASP A 106 -33.74 26.49 -8.21
C ASP A 106 -35.15 25.88 -8.28
N ALA A 107 -35.22 24.56 -8.48
CA ALA A 107 -36.47 23.81 -8.39
C ALA A 107 -36.31 22.59 -7.47
N TYR A 108 -36.44 22.84 -6.16
CA TYR A 108 -36.78 21.79 -5.19
C TYR A 108 -38.08 21.10 -5.62
N LEU A 109 -38.02 19.82 -6.00
CA LEU A 109 -39.20 18.99 -6.18
C LEU A 109 -39.34 18.02 -5.00
N ASN A 110 -40.27 18.36 -4.11
CA ASN A 110 -40.83 17.40 -3.16
C ASN A 110 -41.49 16.26 -3.94
N TYR A 111 -41.03 15.02 -3.73
CA TYR A 111 -41.72 13.82 -4.22
C TYR A 111 -42.46 13.13 -3.07
N ASP A 112 -43.69 13.57 -2.82
CA ASP A 112 -44.71 12.79 -2.10
C ASP A 112 -45.43 11.88 -3.12
N GLY A 113 -45.84 10.69 -2.68
CA GLY A 113 -46.87 9.93 -3.36
C GLY A 113 -46.41 8.62 -4.01
N LYS A 114 -46.30 7.57 -3.17
CA LYS A 114 -46.66 6.17 -3.46
C LYS A 114 -46.74 5.75 -4.95
N ASN A 115 -45.80 4.89 -5.36
CA ASN A 115 -46.13 3.83 -6.31
C ASN A 115 -45.69 2.48 -5.72
N ASP A 116 -46.69 1.64 -5.50
CA ASP A 116 -46.57 0.30 -4.93
C ASP A 116 -46.30 -0.67 -6.09
N TYR A 117 -45.05 -1.11 -6.26
CA TYR A 117 -44.67 -2.12 -7.24
C TYR A 117 -44.23 -3.39 -6.53
N VAL A 118 -45.20 -4.30 -6.35
CA VAL A 118 -44.96 -5.67 -5.94
C VAL A 118 -44.20 -6.40 -7.05
N VAL A 119 -42.93 -6.72 -6.81
CA VAL A 119 -42.19 -7.70 -7.62
C VAL A 119 -42.34 -9.07 -6.96
N GLU A 120 -43.09 -9.96 -7.60
CA GLU A 120 -43.19 -11.35 -7.15
C GLU A 120 -41.83 -12.04 -7.24
N LYS A 121 -41.43 -12.72 -6.15
CA LYS A 121 -40.28 -13.64 -6.16
C LYS A 121 -40.52 -14.76 -7.16
N SER A 122 -39.69 -14.85 -8.19
CA SER A 122 -39.40 -16.12 -8.89
C SER A 122 -38.05 -16.66 -8.42
N GLU A 123 -38.07 -17.48 -7.37
CA GLU A 123 -36.89 -18.23 -6.93
C GLU A 123 -36.61 -19.39 -7.89
N GLN A 124 -35.65 -19.21 -8.79
CA GLN A 124 -34.89 -20.30 -9.41
C GLN A 124 -33.55 -19.80 -9.95
N ALA A 125 -32.65 -19.45 -9.02
CA ALA A 125 -31.23 -19.28 -9.34
C ALA A 125 -30.61 -20.68 -9.53
N TYR A 126 -30.01 -20.93 -10.70
CA TYR A 126 -28.99 -21.97 -10.81
C TYR A 126 -27.76 -21.47 -10.05
N ALA A 127 -27.38 -22.20 -9.00
CA ALA A 127 -26.22 -21.85 -8.19
C ALA A 127 -24.93 -22.16 -8.95
N ASP A 128 -24.09 -21.15 -9.11
CA ASP A 128 -22.67 -21.30 -9.42
C ASP A 128 -21.93 -21.52 -8.08
N PRO A 129 -21.15 -22.60 -7.87
CA PRO A 129 -20.59 -22.93 -6.56
C PRO A 129 -19.64 -21.87 -5.98
N ASP A 130 -18.95 -21.12 -6.84
CA ASP A 130 -17.84 -20.24 -6.44
C ASP A 130 -18.31 -18.87 -5.91
N ASN A 131 -19.62 -18.59 -5.97
CA ASN A 131 -20.20 -17.27 -5.70
C ASN A 131 -20.87 -17.13 -4.32
N GLN A 132 -20.47 -17.96 -3.35
CA GLN A 132 -20.90 -17.82 -1.95
C GLN A 132 -19.74 -17.47 -1.01
N ASP A 133 -18.50 -17.51 -1.50
CA ASP A 133 -17.33 -17.72 -0.65
C ASP A 133 -17.04 -16.54 0.30
N SER A 134 -17.06 -15.27 -0.17
CA SER A 134 -16.74 -14.11 0.69
C SER A 134 -17.68 -13.93 1.89
N LYS A 135 -18.99 -14.03 1.66
CA LYS A 135 -20.01 -13.86 2.72
C LYS A 135 -20.12 -15.09 3.61
N VAL A 136 -20.01 -16.29 3.05
CA VAL A 136 -19.96 -17.52 3.84
C VAL A 136 -18.69 -17.56 4.68
N GLN A 137 -17.55 -17.08 4.18
CA GLN A 137 -16.33 -16.89 4.98
C GLN A 137 -16.59 -15.93 6.14
N GLU A 138 -17.10 -14.70 5.95
CA GLU A 138 -17.35 -13.81 7.11
C GLU A 138 -18.33 -14.41 8.14
N GLU A 139 -19.39 -15.10 7.71
CA GLU A 139 -20.33 -15.79 8.60
C GLU A 139 -19.70 -17.01 9.33
N TRP A 140 -18.81 -17.78 8.67
CA TRP A 140 -18.05 -18.87 9.30
C TRP A 140 -16.99 -18.34 10.28
N MET A 141 -16.34 -17.23 9.94
CA MET A 141 -15.32 -16.59 10.77
C MET A 141 -15.94 -16.07 12.08
N ALA A 142 -17.16 -15.53 12.03
CA ALA A 142 -17.95 -15.19 13.21
C ALA A 142 -18.33 -16.41 14.10
N ALA A 143 -18.35 -17.62 13.54
CA ALA A 143 -18.60 -18.87 14.26
C ALA A 143 -17.32 -19.62 14.70
N THR A 144 -16.14 -19.12 14.31
CA THR A 144 -14.86 -19.81 14.55
C THR A 144 -14.46 -19.75 16.04
N HIS A 145 -14.13 -20.91 16.61
CA HIS A 145 -13.53 -20.97 17.94
C HIS A 145 -12.08 -20.45 17.87
N ILE A 146 -11.86 -19.22 18.34
CA ILE A 146 -10.53 -18.62 18.42
C ILE A 146 -9.75 -19.28 19.58
N PRO A 147 -8.62 -19.95 19.33
CA PRO A 147 -7.80 -20.52 20.40
C PRO A 147 -7.04 -19.43 21.16
N TYR A 148 -6.66 -19.72 22.41
CA TYR A 148 -5.84 -18.81 23.22
C TYR A 148 -4.41 -18.61 22.67
N GLN A 149 -3.94 -19.54 21.85
CA GLN A 149 -2.61 -19.53 21.24
C GLN A 149 -2.71 -20.02 19.80
N TYR A 150 -1.93 -19.41 18.90
CA TYR A 150 -1.81 -19.81 17.50
C TYR A 150 -0.45 -19.39 16.95
N SER A 151 0.13 -20.22 16.09
CA SER A 151 1.39 -19.93 15.41
C SER A 151 1.35 -20.47 13.99
N ALA A 152 1.20 -19.57 13.02
CA ALA A 152 1.30 -19.93 11.60
C ALA A 152 2.70 -20.48 11.24
N VAL A 153 3.72 -20.17 12.06
CA VAL A 153 5.08 -20.72 11.95
C VAL A 153 5.11 -22.21 12.30
N GLU A 154 4.45 -22.62 13.38
CA GLU A 154 4.40 -24.03 13.81
C GLU A 154 3.52 -24.87 12.89
N ASP A 155 2.44 -24.28 12.37
CA ASP A 155 1.56 -24.91 11.38
C ASP A 155 2.17 -24.97 9.95
N GLY A 156 3.34 -24.35 9.72
CA GLY A 156 4.05 -24.40 8.42
C GLY A 156 3.51 -23.46 7.34
N TYR A 157 2.77 -22.41 7.72
CA TYR A 157 2.20 -21.41 6.81
C TYR A 157 3.07 -20.15 6.65
N VAL A 158 4.31 -20.16 7.15
CA VAL A 158 5.22 -19.00 7.15
C VAL A 158 6.58 -19.41 6.58
N THR A 159 7.08 -18.65 5.62
CA THR A 159 8.41 -18.80 4.99
C THR A 159 9.56 -18.39 5.91
N SER A 160 10.80 -18.73 5.53
CA SER A 160 12.02 -18.30 6.23
C SER A 160 12.08 -16.79 6.50
N VAL A 161 12.72 -16.38 7.60
CA VAL A 161 13.09 -14.97 7.82
C VAL A 161 14.18 -14.55 6.83
N LYS A 162 14.02 -13.35 6.27
CA LYS A 162 14.97 -12.72 5.33
C LYS A 162 15.71 -11.57 6.00
N ASP A 163 16.59 -10.90 5.27
CA ASP A 163 17.36 -9.76 5.75
C ASP A 163 17.24 -8.56 4.81
N GLN A 164 16.64 -7.47 5.31
CA GLN A 164 16.45 -6.22 4.57
C GLN A 164 17.73 -5.38 4.42
N ARG A 165 18.75 -5.64 5.26
CA ARG A 165 19.87 -4.73 5.50
C ARG A 165 20.71 -4.52 4.22
N PRO A 166 21.24 -3.30 4.01
CA PRO A 166 21.20 -2.12 4.88
C PRO A 166 19.99 -1.19 4.65
N TYR A 167 18.96 -1.59 3.90
CA TYR A 167 17.97 -0.68 3.33
C TYR A 167 16.72 -0.44 4.21
N ALA A 168 16.01 0.67 3.94
CA ALA A 168 14.78 1.09 4.62
C ALA A 168 13.52 0.42 4.04
N THR A 169 13.58 -0.90 3.87
CA THR A 169 12.62 -1.71 3.09
C THR A 169 11.73 -2.62 3.95
N ASN A 170 11.75 -2.51 5.29
CA ASN A 170 10.95 -3.33 6.21
C ASN A 170 9.46 -3.45 5.81
N TRP A 171 8.90 -2.40 5.21
CA TRP A 171 7.53 -2.35 4.71
C TRP A 171 7.26 -3.38 3.60
N VAL A 172 8.15 -3.54 2.61
CA VAL A 172 7.99 -4.59 1.59
C VAL A 172 8.19 -5.98 2.17
N PHE A 173 9.21 -6.22 3.01
CA PHE A 173 9.40 -7.51 3.68
C PHE A 173 8.19 -7.92 4.53
N SER A 174 7.58 -6.95 5.22
CA SER A 174 6.40 -7.23 6.02
C SER A 174 5.18 -7.62 5.18
N ALA A 175 5.05 -7.00 4.00
CA ALA A 175 3.96 -7.24 3.06
C ALA A 175 4.16 -8.51 2.24
N THR A 176 5.36 -8.79 1.71
CA THR A 176 5.67 -10.05 1.00
C THR A 176 5.41 -11.23 1.92
N ALA A 177 5.96 -11.25 3.15
CA ALA A 177 5.71 -12.34 4.09
C ALA A 177 4.22 -12.56 4.42
N ALA A 178 3.38 -11.51 4.38
CA ALA A 178 1.93 -11.64 4.50
C ALA A 178 1.28 -12.23 3.22
N MET A 179 1.71 -11.79 2.03
CA MET A 179 1.29 -12.34 0.74
C MET A 179 1.67 -13.83 0.59
N GLU A 180 2.89 -14.20 0.95
CA GLU A 180 3.40 -15.58 0.95
C GLU A 180 2.53 -16.49 1.83
N SER A 181 2.27 -16.06 3.07
CA SER A 181 1.46 -16.82 4.02
C SER A 181 0.04 -17.04 3.49
N SER A 182 -0.52 -16.02 2.82
CA SER A 182 -1.82 -16.09 2.14
C SER A 182 -1.80 -17.09 0.99
N MET A 183 -0.77 -17.08 0.13
CA MET A 183 -0.61 -18.05 -0.95
C MET A 183 -0.53 -19.49 -0.43
N ILE A 184 0.24 -19.73 0.63
CA ILE A 184 0.38 -21.06 1.24
C ILE A 184 -0.95 -21.51 1.86
N LYS A 185 -1.62 -20.63 2.63
CA LYS A 185 -2.93 -20.93 3.26
C LYS A 185 -4.04 -21.25 2.26
N ARG A 186 -3.97 -20.66 1.07
CA ARG A 186 -4.92 -20.91 -0.03
C ARG A 186 -4.51 -22.06 -0.96
N GLY A 187 -3.36 -22.69 -0.72
CA GLY A 187 -2.87 -23.81 -1.53
C GLY A 187 -2.36 -23.42 -2.92
N ILE A 188 -2.06 -22.13 -3.14
CA ILE A 188 -1.51 -21.60 -4.40
C ILE A 188 -0.06 -22.05 -4.58
N SER A 189 0.69 -22.14 -3.49
CA SER A 189 2.10 -22.56 -3.47
C SER A 189 2.45 -23.27 -2.17
N ALA A 190 3.49 -24.11 -2.19
CA ALA A 190 4.02 -24.74 -0.97
C ALA A 190 5.03 -23.81 -0.27
N ALA A 191 5.14 -23.90 1.06
CA ALA A 191 6.01 -23.02 1.85
C ALA A 191 7.51 -23.10 1.49
N ASP A 192 7.96 -24.24 0.97
CA ASP A 192 9.33 -24.47 0.46
C ASP A 192 9.53 -24.05 -1.01
N GLN A 193 8.47 -23.59 -1.67
CA GLN A 193 8.43 -23.12 -3.05
C GLN A 193 8.04 -21.64 -3.17
N THR A 194 7.73 -20.98 -2.06
CA THR A 194 7.24 -19.60 -2.02
C THR A 194 8.36 -18.69 -1.53
N ASP A 195 8.80 -17.77 -2.38
CA ASP A 195 9.83 -16.78 -2.06
C ASP A 195 9.59 -15.51 -2.91
N LEU A 196 8.87 -14.53 -2.36
CA LEU A 196 8.46 -13.33 -3.10
C LEU A 196 9.53 -12.23 -3.01
N SER A 197 9.85 -11.62 -4.15
CA SER A 197 10.83 -10.55 -4.26
C SER A 197 10.35 -9.24 -3.65
N GLU A 198 10.92 -8.89 -2.49
CA GLU A 198 10.78 -7.55 -1.91
C GLU A 198 11.35 -6.46 -2.84
N LEU A 199 12.42 -6.78 -3.56
CA LEU A 199 13.10 -5.83 -4.43
C LEU A 199 12.24 -5.48 -5.65
N GLY A 200 11.58 -6.48 -6.24
CA GLY A 200 10.65 -6.28 -7.36
C GLY A 200 9.46 -5.41 -6.95
N LEU A 201 8.86 -5.68 -5.78
CA LEU A 201 7.78 -4.86 -5.23
C LEU A 201 8.24 -3.42 -4.96
N ALA A 202 9.37 -3.24 -4.26
CA ALA A 202 9.89 -1.92 -3.92
C ALA A 202 10.29 -1.11 -5.17
N TYR A 203 10.95 -1.74 -6.15
CA TYR A 203 11.40 -1.07 -7.37
C TYR A 203 10.22 -0.65 -8.24
N PHE A 204 9.29 -1.56 -8.55
CA PHE A 204 8.22 -1.28 -9.51
C PHE A 204 7.09 -0.42 -8.94
N LEU A 205 6.88 -0.37 -7.61
CA LEU A 205 5.93 0.57 -7.00
C LEU A 205 6.29 2.03 -7.29
N TYR A 206 7.59 2.37 -7.34
CA TYR A 206 8.08 3.70 -7.71
C TYR A 206 8.47 3.84 -9.19
N GLY A 207 8.38 2.76 -9.95
CA GLY A 207 8.53 2.77 -11.41
C GLY A 207 7.28 3.33 -12.12
N PRO A 208 7.35 3.50 -13.45
CA PRO A 208 6.15 3.68 -14.26
C PRO A 208 5.25 2.44 -14.18
N VAL A 209 3.95 2.65 -13.98
CA VAL A 209 2.95 1.58 -14.04
C VAL A 209 2.97 0.93 -15.42
N ARG A 210 2.85 -0.39 -15.41
CA ARG A 210 2.83 -1.26 -16.58
C ARG A 210 1.62 -2.16 -16.48
N ASP A 211 0.92 -2.26 -17.59
CA ASP A 211 -0.32 -3.00 -17.69
C ASP A 211 -0.54 -3.39 -19.16
N PRO A 212 -0.92 -4.66 -19.46
CA PRO A 212 -1.10 -5.12 -20.83
C PRO A 212 -2.16 -4.39 -21.66
N LEU A 213 -3.11 -3.69 -21.03
CA LEU A 213 -4.13 -2.87 -21.70
C LEU A 213 -3.69 -1.40 -21.87
N GLY A 214 -2.54 -1.02 -21.32
CA GLY A 214 -2.04 0.35 -21.30
C GLY A 214 -2.70 1.25 -20.24
N ASN A 215 -3.40 0.68 -19.25
CA ASN A 215 -3.98 1.44 -18.15
C ASN A 215 -2.90 2.25 -17.40
N ALA A 216 -3.23 3.48 -17.01
CA ALA A 216 -2.33 4.38 -16.27
C ALA A 216 -0.91 4.53 -16.88
N SER A 217 -0.77 4.39 -18.21
CA SER A 217 0.53 4.38 -18.88
C SER A 217 1.37 5.62 -18.55
N ASN A 218 2.55 5.40 -17.97
CA ASN A 218 3.52 6.40 -17.49
C ASN A 218 3.21 7.07 -16.13
N ASP A 219 2.10 6.74 -15.47
CA ASP A 219 1.89 7.11 -14.07
C ASP A 219 2.99 6.48 -13.22
N LYS A 220 3.48 7.21 -12.21
CA LYS A 220 4.55 6.75 -11.31
C LYS A 220 4.44 7.41 -9.96
N ASN A 221 4.78 6.67 -8.90
CA ASN A 221 4.83 7.22 -7.56
C ASN A 221 6.12 8.03 -7.37
N SER A 222 5.99 9.24 -6.83
CA SER A 222 7.14 10.11 -6.56
C SER A 222 7.72 9.84 -5.17
N LEU A 223 9.04 9.75 -5.09
CA LEU A 223 9.80 9.59 -3.85
C LEU A 223 10.36 10.93 -3.36
N SER A 224 10.41 11.10 -2.04
CA SER A 224 11.04 12.23 -1.35
C SER A 224 12.53 12.02 -1.04
N SER A 225 13.01 10.77 -1.12
CA SER A 225 14.40 10.37 -0.86
C SER A 225 15.23 10.26 -2.14
N SER A 226 16.53 9.99 -2.01
CA SER A 226 17.45 9.81 -3.13
C SER A 226 17.18 8.53 -3.93
N THR A 227 16.75 7.47 -3.24
CA THR A 227 16.43 6.15 -3.81
C THR A 227 15.19 5.55 -3.16
N TYR A 228 14.55 4.61 -3.87
CA TYR A 228 13.43 3.82 -3.35
C TYR A 228 13.83 2.91 -2.16
N LEU A 229 15.11 2.55 -2.05
CA LEU A 229 15.68 1.76 -0.96
C LEU A 229 15.82 2.55 0.36
N GLU A 230 15.87 3.88 0.28
CA GLU A 230 16.04 4.79 1.43
C GLU A 230 14.75 5.55 1.79
N ALA A 231 13.71 5.46 0.96
CA ALA A 231 12.49 6.27 1.13
C ALA A 231 11.60 5.85 2.30
N GLY A 232 11.78 4.65 2.84
CA GLY A 232 10.72 3.99 3.62
C GLY A 232 9.52 3.66 2.73
N GLY A 233 8.37 3.39 3.33
CA GLY A 233 7.15 3.10 2.59
C GLY A 233 5.93 2.96 3.50
N ASN A 234 4.81 2.55 2.91
CA ASN A 234 3.51 2.51 3.59
C ASN A 234 2.70 1.30 3.08
N LEU A 235 2.05 0.56 3.98
CA LEU A 235 1.30 -0.65 3.65
C LEU A 235 0.04 -0.37 2.81
N SER A 236 -0.59 0.79 2.97
CA SER A 236 -1.68 1.25 2.10
C SER A 236 -1.19 1.57 0.68
N TYR A 237 0.06 2.02 0.53
CA TYR A 237 0.65 2.22 -0.80
C TYR A 237 0.89 0.87 -1.49
N VAL A 238 1.38 -0.13 -0.75
CA VAL A 238 1.48 -1.51 -1.26
C VAL A 238 0.10 -2.00 -1.69
N MET A 239 -0.92 -1.90 -0.83
CA MET A 239 -2.29 -2.32 -1.15
C MET A 239 -2.84 -1.66 -2.43
N ASN A 240 -2.76 -0.33 -2.53
CA ASN A 240 -3.28 0.40 -3.69
C ASN A 240 -2.51 0.02 -4.97
N TYR A 241 -1.19 -0.10 -4.90
CA TYR A 241 -0.38 -0.54 -6.04
C TYR A 241 -0.73 -1.96 -6.50
N LEU A 242 -0.85 -2.91 -5.56
CA LEU A 242 -1.25 -4.30 -5.81
C LEU A 242 -2.67 -4.43 -6.39
N SER A 243 -3.57 -3.47 -6.13
CA SER A 243 -4.93 -3.45 -6.70
C SER A 243 -4.95 -3.36 -8.23
N THR A 244 -3.86 -2.86 -8.84
CA THR A 244 -3.63 -2.87 -10.30
C THR A 244 -3.16 -4.23 -10.85
N TRP A 245 -3.04 -5.26 -9.99
CA TRP A 245 -2.42 -6.57 -10.26
C TRP A 245 -0.93 -6.55 -10.59
N ASN A 246 -0.25 -5.42 -10.34
CA ASN A 246 1.20 -5.31 -10.33
C ASN A 246 1.83 -5.79 -9.00
N GLY A 247 3.15 -5.90 -8.96
CA GLY A 247 3.93 -5.88 -7.71
C GLY A 247 4.35 -7.22 -7.09
N VAL A 248 3.82 -8.35 -7.55
CA VAL A 248 4.10 -9.67 -6.96
C VAL A 248 5.03 -10.47 -7.88
N TYR A 249 6.29 -10.66 -7.49
CA TYR A 249 7.30 -11.33 -8.31
C TYR A 249 8.06 -12.37 -7.49
N GLU A 250 8.64 -13.37 -8.14
CA GLU A 250 9.51 -14.36 -7.47
C GLU A 250 10.91 -13.78 -7.20
N GLU A 251 11.45 -14.03 -6.00
CA GLU A 251 12.83 -13.70 -5.60
C GLU A 251 13.86 -14.35 -6.54
N THR A 252 13.55 -15.51 -7.10
CA THR A 252 14.41 -16.16 -8.13
C THR A 252 14.53 -15.38 -9.44
N LYS A 253 13.62 -14.42 -9.72
CA LYS A 253 13.66 -13.56 -10.91
C LYS A 253 14.29 -12.19 -10.64
N ILE A 254 13.96 -11.60 -9.50
CA ILE A 254 14.43 -10.27 -9.09
C ILE A 254 15.09 -10.37 -7.70
N PRO A 255 16.22 -11.08 -7.56
CA PRO A 255 16.77 -11.35 -6.24
C PRO A 255 17.23 -10.07 -5.54
N TYR A 256 17.02 -9.99 -4.22
CA TYR A 256 17.34 -8.84 -3.38
C TYR A 256 18.81 -8.39 -3.47
N SER A 257 19.70 -9.32 -3.83
CA SER A 257 21.11 -9.04 -4.16
C SER A 257 21.32 -8.04 -5.32
N LEU A 258 20.30 -7.78 -6.15
CA LEU A 258 20.30 -6.80 -7.23
C LEU A 258 19.92 -5.37 -6.77
N ALA A 259 19.79 -5.09 -5.48
CA ALA A 259 19.31 -3.78 -5.00
C ALA A 259 20.13 -2.59 -5.54
N GLN A 260 21.44 -2.76 -5.75
CA GLN A 260 22.34 -1.74 -6.32
C GLN A 260 22.35 -1.71 -7.86
N ASN A 261 21.53 -2.52 -8.53
CA ASN A 261 21.49 -2.68 -9.98
C ASN A 261 20.23 -2.05 -10.58
N THR A 262 20.30 -1.67 -11.85
CA THR A 262 19.10 -1.33 -12.62
C THR A 262 18.31 -2.61 -12.91
N ILE A 263 17.08 -2.69 -12.41
CA ILE A 263 16.19 -3.82 -12.68
C ILE A 263 15.64 -3.74 -14.12
N PRO A 264 15.81 -4.78 -14.94
CA PRO A 264 15.23 -4.85 -16.28
C PRO A 264 13.72 -4.64 -16.28
N SER A 265 13.25 -3.65 -17.03
CA SER A 265 11.84 -3.24 -16.98
C SER A 265 10.85 -4.28 -17.50
N SER A 266 11.31 -5.29 -18.24
CA SER A 266 10.52 -6.44 -18.70
C SER A 266 10.05 -7.35 -17.56
N TYR A 267 10.69 -7.32 -16.39
CA TYR A 267 10.23 -8.10 -15.24
C TYR A 267 8.88 -7.61 -14.69
N ALA A 268 8.43 -6.41 -15.06
CA ALA A 268 7.09 -5.91 -14.75
C ALA A 268 5.95 -6.62 -15.51
N ASP A 269 6.24 -7.56 -16.42
CA ASP A 269 5.21 -8.40 -17.05
C ASP A 269 5.13 -9.80 -16.38
N GLU A 270 6.06 -10.09 -15.47
CA GLU A 270 6.39 -11.42 -14.97
C GLU A 270 5.77 -11.81 -13.62
N GLN A 271 4.69 -11.13 -13.19
CA GLN A 271 4.05 -11.40 -11.90
C GLN A 271 3.60 -12.86 -11.76
N SER A 272 3.76 -13.43 -10.56
CA SER A 272 3.38 -14.82 -10.24
C SER A 272 1.98 -14.96 -9.66
N ALA A 273 1.49 -13.95 -8.95
CA ALA A 273 0.16 -13.90 -8.35
C ALA A 273 -0.44 -12.49 -8.45
N CYS A 274 -1.73 -12.37 -8.13
CA CYS A 274 -2.47 -11.10 -8.12
C CYS A 274 -3.19 -10.90 -6.78
N LEU A 275 -3.41 -9.64 -6.40
CA LEU A 275 -4.25 -9.32 -5.25
C LEU A 275 -5.74 -9.55 -5.60
N GLU A 276 -6.45 -10.26 -4.74
CA GLU A 276 -7.90 -10.42 -4.82
C GLU A 276 -8.61 -9.46 -3.87
N ALA A 277 -8.14 -9.39 -2.63
CA ALA A 277 -8.62 -8.47 -1.60
C ALA A 277 -7.47 -8.07 -0.68
N ALA A 278 -7.65 -7.00 0.08
CA ALA A 278 -6.81 -6.68 1.22
C ALA A 278 -7.68 -6.15 2.35
N TYR A 279 -7.49 -6.66 3.57
CA TYR A 279 -8.21 -6.20 4.75
C TYR A 279 -7.30 -5.33 5.61
N ILE A 280 -7.81 -4.16 5.99
CA ILE A 280 -7.22 -3.26 6.97
C ILE A 280 -8.05 -3.38 8.25
N VAL A 281 -7.41 -3.78 9.35
CA VAL A 281 -8.08 -4.01 10.64
C VAL A 281 -7.29 -3.31 11.73
N ASP A 282 -7.99 -2.55 12.58
CA ASP A 282 -7.39 -1.89 13.73
C ASP A 282 -6.83 -2.94 14.72
N CYS A 283 -5.64 -2.70 15.28
CA CYS A 283 -5.06 -3.61 16.27
C CYS A 283 -5.86 -3.69 17.60
N GLU A 284 -6.73 -2.73 17.89
CA GLU A 284 -7.77 -2.86 18.92
C GLU A 284 -8.77 -3.99 18.61
N GLU A 285 -9.07 -4.27 17.34
CA GLU A 285 -9.95 -5.37 16.89
C GLU A 285 -9.26 -6.74 16.94
N THR A 286 -8.56 -7.04 18.05
CA THR A 286 -7.73 -8.23 18.28
C THR A 286 -8.41 -9.55 17.84
N ASN A 287 -9.70 -9.76 18.14
CA ASN A 287 -10.40 -10.98 17.72
C ASN A 287 -10.58 -11.10 16.19
N ARG A 288 -10.74 -9.98 15.47
CA ARG A 288 -10.84 -9.95 14.00
C ARG A 288 -9.47 -10.24 13.35
N ILE A 289 -8.39 -9.73 13.93
CA ILE A 289 -7.02 -10.08 13.51
C ILE A 289 -6.76 -11.57 13.72
N LYS A 290 -7.05 -12.12 14.90
CA LYS A 290 -6.90 -13.56 15.20
C LYS A 290 -7.67 -14.46 14.23
N GLN A 291 -8.92 -14.08 13.94
CA GLN A 291 -9.72 -14.68 12.89
C GLN A 291 -8.96 -14.70 11.56
N LEU A 292 -8.60 -13.53 11.02
CA LEU A 292 -7.97 -13.42 9.72
C LEU A 292 -6.58 -14.10 9.67
N LEU A 293 -5.85 -14.20 10.78
CA LEU A 293 -4.62 -15.01 10.90
C LEU A 293 -4.89 -16.51 10.77
N ILE A 294 -5.97 -17.05 11.33
CA ILE A 294 -6.36 -18.46 11.12
C ILE A 294 -6.67 -18.73 9.64
N GLN A 295 -7.22 -17.75 8.92
CA GLN A 295 -7.63 -17.89 7.53
C GLN A 295 -6.49 -17.66 6.52
N TYR A 296 -5.72 -16.57 6.68
CA TYR A 296 -4.71 -16.09 5.72
C TYR A 296 -3.26 -16.16 6.27
N GLY A 297 -3.06 -16.66 7.49
CA GLY A 297 -1.75 -17.00 8.05
C GLY A 297 -1.01 -15.82 8.68
N ALA A 298 -1.01 -14.66 8.02
CA ALA A 298 -0.21 -13.52 8.44
C ALA A 298 -0.77 -12.15 8.03
N ALA A 299 -0.34 -11.09 8.72
CA ALA A 299 -0.63 -9.70 8.40
C ALA A 299 0.59 -8.81 8.56
N ALA A 300 0.79 -7.85 7.66
CA ALA A 300 1.78 -6.79 7.84
C ALA A 300 1.25 -5.73 8.82
N THR A 301 2.09 -5.19 9.70
CA THR A 301 1.73 -4.07 10.58
C THR A 301 2.88 -3.07 10.68
N LYS A 302 2.52 -1.79 10.84
CA LYS A 302 3.42 -0.68 11.24
C LYS A 302 3.46 -0.58 12.77
N PHE A 303 4.55 -0.04 13.34
CA PHE A 303 4.65 0.42 14.73
C PHE A 303 5.93 1.27 14.92
N TYR A 304 6.08 1.96 16.05
CA TYR A 304 7.38 2.46 16.48
C TYR A 304 8.17 1.31 17.13
N PHE A 305 9.38 1.05 16.65
CA PHE A 305 10.33 0.11 17.22
C PHE A 305 11.57 0.83 17.74
N SER A 306 12.04 0.38 18.90
CA SER A 306 13.30 0.85 19.51
C SER A 306 13.86 -0.24 20.42
N THR A 307 15.16 -0.49 20.31
CA THR A 307 15.90 -1.44 21.17
C THR A 307 16.22 -0.86 22.56
N TYR A 308 15.65 0.30 22.92
CA TYR A 308 15.79 0.87 24.27
C TYR A 308 15.38 -0.15 25.33
N SER A 309 16.31 -0.44 26.26
CA SER A 309 16.24 -1.59 27.17
C SER A 309 15.08 -1.56 28.18
N LYS A 310 14.37 -0.45 28.29
CA LYS A 310 13.12 -0.37 29.07
C LYS A 310 11.88 -0.82 28.31
N ASN A 311 11.91 -0.77 26.98
CA ASN A 311 10.84 -1.20 26.09
C ASN A 311 11.08 -2.63 25.55
N TYR A 312 12.35 -2.99 25.31
CA TYR A 312 12.73 -4.25 24.70
C TYR A 312 13.50 -5.16 25.67
N GLN A 313 12.98 -6.37 25.89
CA GLN A 313 13.64 -7.44 26.66
C GLN A 313 14.34 -8.41 25.69
N PRO A 314 15.68 -8.35 25.55
CA PRO A 314 16.41 -9.18 24.59
C PRO A 314 16.40 -10.68 24.92
N THR A 315 16.20 -11.07 26.19
CA THR A 315 16.22 -12.49 26.59
C THR A 315 15.04 -13.28 26.01
N ASN A 316 13.88 -12.63 25.88
CA ASN A 316 12.64 -13.23 25.38
C ASN A 316 12.26 -12.70 23.99
N SER A 317 13.08 -11.80 23.42
CA SER A 317 12.74 -10.87 22.35
C SER A 317 11.32 -10.32 22.51
N ALA A 318 11.04 -9.62 23.60
CA ALA A 318 9.71 -9.10 23.92
C ALA A 318 9.71 -7.57 23.91
N TYR A 319 8.81 -6.97 23.14
CA TYR A 319 8.66 -5.52 22.99
C TYR A 319 7.35 -5.03 23.59
N HIS A 320 7.44 -4.01 24.43
CA HIS A 320 6.30 -3.19 24.82
C HIS A 320 6.69 -1.71 24.83
N LEU A 321 5.81 -0.91 24.25
CA LEU A 321 5.79 0.54 24.33
C LEU A 321 4.37 0.97 24.70
N SER A 322 4.28 1.97 25.58
CA SER A 322 3.02 2.58 26.02
C SER A 322 2.83 3.95 25.39
N GLY A 323 1.62 4.22 24.91
CA GLY A 323 1.23 5.46 24.24
C GLY A 323 1.77 5.63 22.82
N TYR A 324 1.24 6.61 22.10
CA TYR A 324 1.51 6.83 20.68
C TYR A 324 2.92 7.38 20.39
N GLN A 325 3.51 6.90 19.30
CA GLN A 325 4.72 7.40 18.64
C GLN A 325 4.56 7.22 17.13
N SER A 326 5.14 8.10 16.31
CA SER A 326 5.09 7.93 14.85
C SER A 326 5.86 6.67 14.42
N SER A 327 5.20 5.75 13.73
CA SER A 327 5.80 4.48 13.29
C SER A 327 7.08 4.67 12.46
N ASN A 328 8.13 3.91 12.79
CA ASN A 328 9.41 3.88 12.07
C ASN A 328 9.75 2.48 11.52
N TYR A 329 8.91 1.47 11.79
CA TYR A 329 9.17 0.08 11.44
C TYR A 329 7.89 -0.65 11.02
N SER A 330 8.06 -1.71 10.24
CA SER A 330 6.99 -2.62 9.83
C SER A 330 7.49 -4.05 9.98
N ALA A 331 6.61 -4.97 10.38
CA ALA A 331 6.90 -6.39 10.51
C ALA A 331 5.61 -7.20 10.37
N THR A 332 5.70 -8.54 10.35
CA THR A 332 4.55 -9.40 10.03
C THR A 332 4.05 -10.13 11.26
N ILE A 333 2.80 -9.90 11.67
CA ILE A 333 2.08 -10.71 12.66
C ILE A 333 1.83 -12.09 12.06
N VAL A 334 2.24 -13.15 12.77
CA VAL A 334 2.17 -14.56 12.32
C VAL A 334 1.57 -15.49 13.39
N GLY A 335 1.08 -14.95 14.50
CA GLY A 335 0.55 -15.73 15.61
C GLY A 335 0.27 -14.89 16.84
N TRP A 336 -0.16 -15.54 17.93
CA TRP A 336 -0.42 -14.89 19.20
C TRP A 336 -0.39 -15.86 20.38
N ASP A 337 -0.29 -15.30 21.58
CA ASP A 337 -0.50 -15.98 22.86
C ASP A 337 -1.23 -15.03 23.83
N ASP A 338 -2.49 -15.33 24.13
CA ASP A 338 -3.34 -14.61 25.11
C ASP A 338 -2.81 -14.70 26.55
N THR A 339 -1.96 -15.68 26.81
CA THR A 339 -1.39 -15.94 28.14
C THR A 339 0.05 -15.45 28.27
N TYR A 340 0.59 -14.78 27.24
CA TYR A 340 1.98 -14.35 27.20
C TYR A 340 2.34 -13.50 28.43
N PRO A 341 3.23 -13.96 29.32
CA PRO A 341 3.40 -13.35 30.63
C PRO A 341 3.92 -11.90 30.59
N ILE A 342 3.30 -11.03 31.39
CA ILE A 342 3.78 -9.66 31.65
C ILE A 342 5.25 -9.64 32.14
N SER A 343 5.70 -10.70 32.81
CA SER A 343 7.09 -10.87 33.25
C SER A 343 8.11 -11.07 32.13
N ASN A 344 7.66 -11.37 30.90
CA ASN A 344 8.56 -11.58 29.77
C ASN A 344 9.00 -10.26 29.11
N PHE A 345 8.26 -9.17 29.32
CA PHE A 345 8.61 -7.82 28.86
C PHE A 345 9.69 -7.16 29.74
N ALA A 346 10.11 -5.97 29.33
CA ALA A 346 11.16 -5.18 29.97
C ALA A 346 10.67 -4.43 31.23
N GLU A 347 11.33 -3.31 31.56
CA GLU A 347 10.96 -2.47 32.72
C GLU A 347 9.57 -1.87 32.54
N TYR A 348 9.28 -1.35 31.35
CA TYR A 348 7.94 -0.88 30.98
C TYR A 348 7.13 -2.09 30.53
N LYS A 349 5.99 -2.28 31.20
CA LYS A 349 5.20 -3.50 31.15
C LYS A 349 3.78 -3.19 30.72
N PRO A 350 3.17 -4.06 29.90
CA PRO A 350 1.75 -3.98 29.64
C PRO A 350 0.95 -4.24 30.93
N SER A 351 -0.28 -3.73 30.95
CA SER A 351 -1.22 -3.90 32.06
C SER A 351 -1.80 -5.31 32.15
N ALA A 352 -1.88 -6.01 31.02
CA ALA A 352 -2.43 -7.35 30.86
C ALA A 352 -1.43 -8.32 30.16
N PRO A 353 -1.58 -9.65 30.36
CA PRO A 353 -0.93 -10.64 29.51
C PRO A 353 -1.54 -10.59 28.09
N GLY A 354 -0.79 -11.09 27.11
CA GLY A 354 -1.22 -11.09 25.71
C GLY A 354 -0.18 -10.48 24.78
N ALA A 355 0.23 -11.24 23.76
CA ALA A 355 1.18 -10.79 22.76
C ALA A 355 0.93 -11.37 21.38
N TRP A 356 1.27 -10.60 20.35
CA TRP A 356 1.41 -11.06 18.97
C TRP A 356 2.80 -11.67 18.77
N LEU A 357 2.87 -12.79 18.06
CA LEU A 357 4.12 -13.35 17.53
C LEU A 357 4.38 -12.67 16.17
N VAL A 358 5.58 -12.12 16.01
CA VAL A 358 5.95 -11.30 14.85
C VAL A 358 7.21 -11.83 14.17
N LYS A 359 7.13 -12.02 12.85
CA LYS A 359 8.25 -12.31 11.95
C LYS A 359 8.96 -10.99 11.61
N ASN A 360 10.26 -10.93 11.84
CA ASN A 360 11.11 -9.78 11.52
C ASN A 360 11.74 -9.92 10.12
N SER A 361 12.54 -8.93 9.71
CA SER A 361 13.29 -8.90 8.45
C SER A 361 14.78 -8.59 8.65
N LEU A 362 15.37 -9.08 9.75
CA LEU A 362 16.75 -8.81 10.18
C LEU A 362 17.58 -10.10 10.35
N SER A 363 17.40 -11.08 9.45
CA SER A 363 17.93 -12.45 9.48
C SER A 363 17.34 -13.39 10.55
N ASP A 364 17.53 -14.70 10.38
CA ASP A 364 17.23 -15.74 11.37
C ASP A 364 18.41 -16.08 12.29
N GLU A 365 19.56 -15.41 12.12
CA GLU A 365 20.75 -15.62 12.93
C GLU A 365 20.58 -15.06 14.35
N GLY A 366 20.08 -15.88 15.28
CA GLY A 366 19.96 -15.50 16.68
C GLY A 366 19.05 -16.39 17.53
N GLY A 367 18.95 -16.07 18.82
CA GLY A 367 18.24 -16.88 19.82
C GLY A 367 16.74 -17.09 19.54
N THR A 368 16.10 -16.18 18.81
CA THR A 368 14.67 -16.25 18.47
C THR A 368 14.39 -16.46 16.98
N LYS A 369 15.40 -16.86 16.19
CA LYS A 369 15.28 -17.20 14.75
C LYS A 369 14.58 -16.14 13.88
N GLY A 370 14.82 -14.86 14.19
CA GLY A 370 14.19 -13.74 13.50
C GLY A 370 12.73 -13.44 13.90
N TYR A 371 12.22 -14.07 14.97
CA TYR A 371 10.90 -13.77 15.54
C TYR A 371 11.01 -12.99 16.85
N PHE A 372 9.96 -12.26 17.21
CA PHE A 372 9.84 -11.58 18.50
C PHE A 372 8.36 -11.45 18.92
N TRP A 373 8.13 -11.08 20.17
CA TRP A 373 6.81 -10.86 20.74
C TRP A 373 6.56 -9.36 20.91
N ILE A 374 5.36 -8.89 20.58
CA ILE A 374 4.90 -7.53 20.86
C ILE A 374 3.60 -7.57 21.64
N SER A 375 3.49 -6.77 22.70
CA SER A 375 2.25 -6.71 23.48
C SER A 375 1.07 -6.26 22.62
N TYR A 376 -0.12 -6.82 22.84
CA TYR A 376 -1.36 -6.34 22.23
C TYR A 376 -1.57 -4.84 22.47
N GLU A 377 -1.31 -4.39 23.71
CA GLU A 377 -1.44 -2.99 24.12
C GLU A 377 -0.55 -2.06 23.31
N THR A 378 0.61 -2.53 22.84
CA THR A 378 1.53 -1.69 22.05
C THR A 378 1.02 -1.43 20.65
N LEU A 379 0.41 -2.39 19.96
CA LEU A 379 -0.15 -2.09 18.64
C LEU A 379 -1.42 -1.24 18.73
N ALA A 380 -2.23 -1.42 19.78
CA ALA A 380 -3.37 -0.56 20.08
C ALA A 380 -2.94 0.89 20.39
N ASP A 381 -2.05 1.10 21.37
CA ASP A 381 -1.54 2.43 21.77
C ASP A 381 -0.83 3.20 20.64
N GLN A 382 -0.41 2.49 19.59
CA GLN A 382 0.30 3.03 18.43
C GLN A 382 -0.62 3.38 17.25
N ASP A 383 -1.96 3.23 17.35
CA ASP A 383 -2.89 3.44 16.24
C ASP A 383 -2.47 2.62 15.00
N SER A 384 -2.17 1.34 15.26
CA SER A 384 -1.60 0.41 14.28
C SER A 384 -2.68 -0.41 13.59
N GLU A 385 -2.49 -0.63 12.29
CA GLU A 385 -3.41 -1.36 11.44
C GLU A 385 -2.71 -2.64 10.94
N ALA A 386 -3.41 -3.77 11.03
CA ALA A 386 -3.00 -5.03 10.45
C ALA A 386 -3.53 -5.14 9.01
N PHE A 387 -2.62 -5.30 8.05
CA PHE A 387 -2.89 -5.45 6.62
C PHE A 387 -2.76 -6.92 6.21
N PHE A 388 -3.89 -7.54 5.87
CA PHE A 388 -3.93 -8.87 5.29
C PHE A 388 -3.99 -8.74 3.77
N PHE A 389 -3.02 -9.29 3.04
CA PHE A 389 -3.02 -9.33 1.58
C PHE A 389 -3.54 -10.69 1.10
N VAL A 390 -4.69 -10.71 0.42
CA VAL A 390 -5.36 -11.94 -0.02
C VAL A 390 -5.00 -12.21 -1.47
N MET A 391 -4.11 -13.18 -1.68
CA MET A 391 -3.49 -13.46 -2.97
C MET A 391 -4.23 -14.55 -3.73
N LYS A 392 -4.31 -14.43 -5.06
CA LYS A 392 -4.85 -15.44 -5.98
C LYS A 392 -3.87 -15.73 -7.12
N GLU A 393 -4.04 -16.88 -7.77
CA GLU A 393 -3.33 -17.19 -9.02
C GLU A 393 -3.61 -16.13 -10.10
N LYS A 394 -2.58 -15.84 -10.92
CA LYS A 394 -2.69 -14.94 -12.06
C LYS A 394 -3.28 -15.70 -13.26
N ASP A 395 -4.53 -15.42 -13.61
CA ASP A 395 -5.10 -15.88 -14.88
C ASP A 395 -4.54 -15.03 -16.06
N PRO A 396 -3.85 -15.63 -17.05
CA PRO A 396 -3.33 -14.90 -18.21
C PRO A 396 -4.41 -14.36 -19.16
N LEU A 397 -5.66 -14.83 -19.05
CA LEU A 397 -6.80 -14.35 -19.83
C LEU A 397 -7.56 -13.21 -19.13
N ALA A 398 -7.50 -13.15 -17.79
CA ALA A 398 -8.13 -12.08 -17.02
C ALA A 398 -7.56 -10.70 -17.36
N ARG A 399 -8.39 -9.67 -17.13
CA ARG A 399 -8.11 -8.26 -17.41
C ARG A 399 -8.56 -7.40 -16.24
N ASN A 400 -7.77 -6.39 -15.90
CA ASN A 400 -8.07 -5.42 -14.86
C ASN A 400 -8.16 -4.05 -15.53
N TYR A 401 -9.24 -3.31 -15.31
CA TYR A 401 -9.47 -2.00 -15.90
C TYR A 401 -9.47 -0.95 -14.80
N PHE A 402 -8.50 -0.05 -14.84
CA PHE A 402 -8.29 0.97 -13.81
C PHE A 402 -7.78 2.28 -14.44
N TYR A 403 -8.10 3.40 -13.79
CA TYR A 403 -7.75 4.75 -14.27
C TYR A 403 -6.53 5.37 -13.58
N ASP A 404 -6.15 4.87 -12.42
CA ASP A 404 -5.17 5.51 -11.54
C ASP A 404 -4.03 4.54 -11.22
N GLY A 405 -2.80 4.95 -11.53
CA GLY A 405 -1.56 4.24 -11.16
C GLY A 405 -0.99 4.64 -9.79
N SER A 406 -1.60 5.60 -9.11
CA SER A 406 -1.17 6.11 -7.81
C SER A 406 -1.30 5.06 -6.71
N ALA A 407 -0.22 4.88 -5.95
CA ALA A 407 -0.26 4.17 -4.68
C ALA A 407 -0.85 5.05 -3.55
N TYR A 408 -0.91 6.36 -3.75
CA TYR A 408 -1.48 7.31 -2.79
C TYR A 408 -2.99 7.47 -3.01
N ALA A 409 -3.79 7.24 -1.97
CA ALA A 409 -5.23 7.51 -1.96
C ALA A 409 -5.56 8.73 -1.09
N HIS A 410 -6.34 9.67 -1.65
CA HIS A 410 -6.95 10.74 -0.84
C HIS A 410 -8.19 10.22 -0.12
N LYS A 411 -8.21 10.32 1.22
CA LYS A 411 -9.45 10.17 1.98
C LYS A 411 -10.37 11.36 1.69
N MET A 412 -11.61 11.06 1.33
CA MET A 412 -12.66 12.06 1.14
C MET A 412 -13.80 11.75 2.12
N ASP A 413 -14.10 12.71 3.00
CA ASP A 413 -15.11 12.57 4.05
C ASP A 413 -16.46 13.14 3.59
N TRP A 414 -17.53 12.34 3.66
CA TRP A 414 -18.91 12.75 3.32
C TRP A 414 -19.93 12.29 4.36
N MET A 415 -21.01 13.05 4.52
CA MET A 415 -21.91 12.95 5.67
C MET A 415 -23.07 11.94 5.57
N SER A 416 -23.34 11.34 4.40
CA SER A 416 -24.41 10.33 4.29
C SER A 416 -24.29 9.40 3.07
N HIS A 417 -24.18 9.96 1.87
CA HIS A 417 -24.14 9.17 0.63
C HIS A 417 -23.17 9.77 -0.39
N LEU A 418 -22.38 8.90 -1.00
CA LEU A 418 -21.54 9.17 -2.16
C LEU A 418 -21.97 8.27 -3.31
N SER A 419 -21.92 8.78 -4.53
CA SER A 419 -21.92 7.95 -5.73
C SER A 419 -20.78 8.42 -6.63
N VAL A 420 -19.91 7.47 -6.99
CA VAL A 420 -18.80 7.64 -7.94
C VAL A 420 -18.93 6.58 -9.01
N ALA A 421 -18.39 6.85 -10.20
CA ALA A 421 -18.42 5.91 -11.31
C ALA A 421 -17.22 6.14 -12.23
N ASN A 422 -16.65 5.04 -12.70
CA ASN A 422 -15.67 5.01 -13.79
C ASN A 422 -16.36 4.41 -15.03
N VAL A 423 -16.04 4.92 -16.21
CA VAL A 423 -16.56 4.39 -17.49
C VAL A 423 -15.39 3.82 -18.28
N TYR A 424 -15.34 2.51 -18.47
CA TYR A 424 -14.24 1.87 -19.21
C TYR A 424 -14.65 1.53 -20.64
N THR A 425 -13.71 1.68 -21.58
CA THR A 425 -13.83 1.13 -22.92
C THR A 425 -13.16 -0.24 -22.94
N MET A 426 -13.97 -1.29 -22.99
CA MET A 426 -13.50 -2.67 -22.98
C MET A 426 -12.73 -2.99 -24.28
N GLN A 427 -11.59 -3.67 -24.16
CA GLN A 427 -10.72 -4.00 -25.30
C GLN A 427 -11.02 -5.39 -25.87
N GLY A 428 -11.85 -6.18 -25.20
CA GLY A 428 -12.30 -7.52 -25.58
C GLY A 428 -13.23 -7.60 -26.80
N GLY A 429 -12.73 -7.12 -27.93
CA GLY A 429 -13.21 -7.47 -29.28
C GLY A 429 -12.07 -7.99 -30.18
N GLU A 430 -10.81 -7.92 -29.74
CA GLU A 430 -9.68 -8.42 -30.52
C GLU A 430 -9.85 -9.90 -30.86
N ASN A 431 -9.69 -10.22 -32.15
CA ASN A 431 -9.81 -11.57 -32.70
C ASN A 431 -11.19 -12.24 -32.49
N GLY A 432 -12.24 -11.47 -32.19
CA GLY A 432 -13.63 -11.95 -32.16
C GLY A 432 -14.00 -12.81 -30.95
N ARG A 433 -13.26 -12.67 -29.83
CA ARG A 433 -13.66 -13.24 -28.53
C ARG A 433 -14.59 -12.27 -27.80
N THR A 434 -15.58 -12.80 -27.10
CA THR A 434 -16.38 -12.03 -26.14
C THR A 434 -15.63 -11.93 -24.82
N GLU A 435 -15.49 -10.72 -24.28
CA GLU A 435 -15.03 -10.48 -22.92
C GLU A 435 -16.22 -10.44 -21.95
N PHE A 436 -15.94 -10.79 -20.70
CA PHE A 436 -16.91 -10.82 -19.62
C PHE A 436 -16.41 -9.97 -18.47
N LEU A 437 -17.32 -9.20 -17.87
CA LEU A 437 -17.10 -8.57 -16.59
C LEU A 437 -17.52 -9.55 -15.50
N ASP A 438 -16.55 -9.98 -14.68
CA ASP A 438 -16.75 -10.99 -13.63
C ASP A 438 -16.73 -10.40 -12.22
N GLY A 439 -16.24 -9.16 -12.04
CA GLY A 439 -16.21 -8.50 -10.75
C GLY A 439 -15.84 -7.01 -10.81
N VAL A 440 -15.98 -6.33 -9.68
CA VAL A 440 -15.66 -4.90 -9.50
C VAL A 440 -14.63 -4.74 -8.38
N GLY A 441 -13.46 -4.21 -8.71
CA GLY A 441 -12.43 -3.84 -7.74
C GLY A 441 -12.69 -2.46 -7.13
N LEU A 442 -12.62 -2.33 -5.80
CA LEU A 442 -12.63 -1.03 -5.12
C LEU A 442 -11.89 -1.03 -3.78
N THR A 443 -11.29 0.10 -3.43
CA THR A 443 -10.80 0.39 -2.07
C THR A 443 -11.85 1.23 -1.32
N SER A 444 -12.25 0.80 -0.12
CA SER A 444 -13.30 1.47 0.65
C SER A 444 -13.15 1.24 2.16
N THR A 445 -13.61 2.20 2.95
CA THR A 445 -13.88 2.06 4.40
C THR A 445 -15.38 1.95 4.72
N ALA A 446 -16.25 2.09 3.70
CA ALA A 446 -17.69 2.00 3.87
C ALA A 446 -18.14 0.54 4.03
N ARG A 447 -18.81 0.24 5.14
CA ARG A 447 -19.32 -1.11 5.44
C ARG A 447 -20.44 -1.58 4.51
N ASN A 448 -21.18 -0.66 3.89
CA ASN A 448 -22.31 -0.98 3.01
C ASN A 448 -22.18 -0.17 1.71
N ILE A 449 -22.29 -0.84 0.57
CA ILE A 449 -22.14 -0.26 -0.76
C ILE A 449 -23.23 -0.80 -1.70
N ARG A 450 -23.65 0.03 -2.65
CA ARG A 450 -24.50 -0.40 -3.77
C ARG A 450 -23.71 -0.24 -5.06
N ILE A 451 -23.67 -1.30 -5.86
CA ILE A 451 -23.00 -1.32 -7.16
C ILE A 451 -24.09 -1.41 -8.23
N SER A 452 -24.00 -0.55 -9.25
CA SER A 452 -24.88 -0.55 -10.42
C SER A 452 -24.02 -0.51 -11.68
N ILE A 453 -24.22 -1.46 -12.58
CA ILE A 453 -23.42 -1.61 -13.80
C ILE A 453 -24.28 -1.18 -14.99
N TYR A 454 -23.70 -0.30 -15.82
CA TYR A 454 -24.34 0.24 -17.01
C TYR A 454 -23.49 -0.03 -18.25
N LYS A 455 -24.12 -0.47 -19.35
CA LYS A 455 -23.48 -0.66 -20.65
C LYS A 455 -23.81 0.47 -21.60
N ASN A 456 -22.85 0.80 -22.48
CA ASN A 456 -23.03 1.73 -23.60
C ASN A 456 -23.71 3.07 -23.21
N PRO A 457 -23.14 3.82 -22.25
CA PRO A 457 -23.69 5.12 -21.87
C PRO A 457 -23.73 6.06 -23.08
N THR A 458 -24.87 6.74 -23.29
CA THR A 458 -25.00 7.73 -24.38
C THR A 458 -24.24 9.03 -24.08
N ASP A 459 -23.94 9.27 -22.81
CA ASP A 459 -23.07 10.34 -22.32
C ASP A 459 -22.11 9.75 -21.26
N SER A 460 -20.80 9.83 -21.49
CA SER A 460 -19.79 9.29 -20.57
C SER A 460 -19.68 10.08 -19.26
N ALA A 461 -20.16 11.33 -19.20
CA ALA A 461 -20.29 12.08 -17.96
C ALA A 461 -21.51 11.64 -17.12
N ILE A 462 -22.44 10.87 -17.70
CA ILE A 462 -23.64 10.35 -17.05
C ILE A 462 -23.70 8.83 -17.31
N PRO A 463 -22.96 8.00 -16.55
CA PRO A 463 -22.88 6.55 -16.80
C PRO A 463 -24.24 5.85 -16.75
N SER A 464 -25.17 6.38 -15.95
CA SER A 464 -26.56 5.93 -15.85
C SER A 464 -27.44 6.23 -17.08
N SER A 465 -26.90 6.90 -18.11
CA SER A 465 -27.54 7.06 -19.42
C SER A 465 -27.49 5.78 -20.27
N GLY A 466 -26.70 4.78 -19.87
CA GLY A 466 -26.61 3.48 -20.53
C GLY A 466 -27.70 2.48 -20.10
N GLU A 467 -27.62 1.27 -20.64
CA GLU A 467 -28.45 0.14 -20.22
C GLU A 467 -27.98 -0.38 -18.85
N CYS A 468 -28.82 -0.29 -17.82
CA CYS A 468 -28.53 -0.92 -16.53
C CYS A 468 -28.66 -2.44 -16.65
N VAL A 469 -27.54 -3.16 -16.50
CA VAL A 469 -27.46 -4.61 -16.67
C VAL A 469 -27.44 -5.37 -15.35
N GLU A 470 -26.94 -4.76 -14.27
CA GLU A 470 -27.00 -5.33 -12.92
C GLU A 470 -27.06 -4.22 -11.86
N THR A 471 -27.69 -4.50 -10.71
CA THR A 471 -27.57 -3.69 -9.49
C THR A 471 -27.70 -4.60 -8.28
N PHE A 472 -26.77 -4.47 -7.33
CA PHE A 472 -26.73 -5.24 -6.10
C PHE A 472 -26.12 -4.44 -4.96
N GLU A 473 -26.21 -4.98 -3.75
CA GLU A 473 -25.69 -4.37 -2.51
C GLU A 473 -24.80 -5.36 -1.80
N GLU A 474 -23.64 -4.89 -1.36
CA GLU A 474 -22.77 -5.61 -0.42
C GLU A 474 -22.75 -4.90 0.93
N ALA A 475 -22.73 -5.70 1.99
CA ALA A 475 -22.97 -5.24 3.36
C ALA A 475 -21.96 -5.87 4.33
N ASN A 476 -21.69 -5.16 5.42
CA ASN A 476 -20.67 -5.44 6.44
C ASN A 476 -19.20 -5.42 5.96
N LEU A 477 -18.93 -5.02 4.72
CA LEU A 477 -17.61 -4.98 4.09
C LEU A 477 -16.52 -4.47 5.04
N SER A 478 -15.44 -5.24 5.22
CA SER A 478 -14.29 -4.81 6.03
C SER A 478 -13.52 -3.68 5.32
N PRO A 479 -12.85 -2.75 6.03
CA PRO A 479 -12.03 -1.73 5.39
C PRO A 479 -10.90 -2.34 4.53
N GLY A 480 -10.57 -1.70 3.40
CA GLY A 480 -9.48 -2.11 2.51
C GLY A 480 -9.90 -2.25 1.05
N PHE A 481 -9.20 -3.09 0.29
CA PHE A 481 -9.48 -3.36 -1.13
C PHE A 481 -10.26 -4.67 -1.31
N HIS A 482 -11.24 -4.70 -2.23
CA HIS A 482 -12.03 -5.89 -2.53
C HIS A 482 -12.26 -6.02 -4.03
N THR A 483 -12.00 -7.21 -4.58
CA THR A 483 -12.61 -7.63 -5.85
C THR A 483 -13.95 -8.28 -5.54
N ILE A 484 -15.05 -7.58 -5.82
CA ILE A 484 -16.40 -8.08 -5.56
C ILE A 484 -16.90 -8.83 -6.78
N PRO A 485 -17.15 -10.16 -6.71
CA PRO A 485 -17.62 -10.94 -7.85
C PRO A 485 -19.06 -10.55 -8.21
N LEU A 486 -19.38 -10.60 -9.51
CA LEU A 486 -20.76 -10.46 -9.98
C LEU A 486 -21.50 -11.79 -9.84
N ARG A 487 -22.81 -11.74 -9.63
CA ARG A 487 -23.63 -12.97 -9.48
C ARG A 487 -23.68 -13.80 -10.77
N LYS A 488 -23.36 -13.17 -11.90
CA LYS A 488 -23.23 -13.78 -13.21
C LYS A 488 -22.32 -12.91 -14.08
N ALA A 489 -21.35 -13.55 -14.73
CA ALA A 489 -20.53 -12.94 -15.77
C ALA A 489 -21.37 -12.15 -16.80
N ILE A 490 -21.07 -10.86 -16.96
CA ILE A 490 -21.78 -9.98 -17.91
C ILE A 490 -20.96 -9.89 -19.20
N PRO A 491 -21.47 -10.34 -20.37
CA PRO A 491 -20.78 -10.11 -21.64
C PRO A 491 -20.74 -8.62 -21.94
N VAL A 492 -19.56 -8.05 -22.16
CA VAL A 492 -19.35 -6.61 -22.42
C VAL A 492 -19.29 -6.29 -23.91
#